data_AF-A0A1F5WQ18-F1
#
_entry.id   AF-A0A1F5WQ18-F1
#
_cell.length_a   1.000
_cell.length_b   1.000
_cell.length_c   1.000
_cell.angle_alpha   90.00
_cell.angle_beta   90.00
_cell.angle_gamma   90.00
#
_symmetry.space_group_name_H-M   'P 1'
#
loop_
_entity.id
_entity.type
_entity.pdbx_description
1 polymer ?
#
loop_
_entity_poly.entity_id
_entity_poly.type
_entity_poly.pdbx_seq_one_letter_code
_entity_poly.pdbx_strand_id
1 'polypeptide(L)'
;MNKKEKQNRIKELIGNSLIPKEVKQIVLKNLVKYDEKILDGMLESLARESVAMNKLASDLMRFDVESQKRWDDLEIEQLKVADDFVEQAFKDLTG
;
A
#
# COMPACT_ATOMS: atom_id res chain seq x y z
N MET A 1 15.30 -16.80 -18.20
CA MET A 1 14.86 -17.81 -17.21
C MET A 1 14.41 -19.06 -17.95
N ASN A 2 14.82 -20.24 -17.50
CA ASN A 2 14.30 -21.51 -18.01
C ASN A 2 12.89 -21.81 -17.46
N LYS A 3 12.19 -22.78 -18.05
CA LYS A 3 10.82 -23.16 -17.65
C LYS A 3 10.67 -23.43 -16.14
N LYS A 4 11.65 -24.10 -15.51
CA LYS A 4 11.61 -24.44 -14.08
C LYS A 4 11.75 -23.19 -13.20
N GLU A 5 12.62 -22.26 -13.57
CA GLU A 5 12.76 -20.96 -12.92
C GLU A 5 11.48 -20.14 -13.04
N LYS A 6 10.86 -20.10 -14.23
CA LYS A 6 9.58 -19.42 -14.46
C LYS A 6 8.49 -19.96 -13.52
N GLN A 7 8.36 -21.28 -13.43
CA GLN A 7 7.40 -21.93 -12.54
C GLN A 7 7.66 -21.59 -11.07
N ASN A 8 8.92 -21.63 -10.62
CA ASN A 8 9.25 -21.29 -9.23
C ASN A 8 8.92 -19.83 -8.91
N ARG A 9 9.23 -18.91 -9.82
CA ARG A 9 8.92 -17.48 -9.63
C ARG A 9 7.41 -17.22 -9.62
N ILE A 10 6.63 -17.91 -10.46
CA ILE A 10 5.16 -17.84 -10.41
C ILE A 10 4.62 -18.33 -9.07
N LYS A 11 5.16 -19.44 -8.52
CA LYS A 11 4.72 -19.95 -7.21
C LYS A 11 4.89 -18.92 -6.08
N GLU A 12 6.04 -18.25 -6.08
CA GLU A 12 6.35 -17.20 -5.11
C GLU A 12 5.39 -16.02 -5.24
N LEU A 13 5.21 -15.50 -6.46
CA LEU A 13 4.36 -14.33 -6.70
C LEU A 13 2.87 -14.62 -6.46
N ILE A 14 2.40 -15.83 -6.80
CA ILE A 14 1.01 -16.24 -6.54
C ILE A 14 0.70 -16.27 -5.05
N GLY A 15 1.67 -16.59 -4.19
CA GLY A 15 1.47 -16.56 -2.74
C GLY A 15 0.93 -15.20 -2.28
N ASN A 16 1.53 -14.13 -2.80
CA ASN A 16 1.26 -12.75 -2.44
C ASN A 16 0.21 -12.04 -3.30
N SER A 17 -0.27 -12.68 -4.37
CA SER A 17 -1.30 -12.13 -5.25
C SER A 17 -2.67 -12.05 -4.57
N LEU A 18 -3.52 -11.14 -5.04
CA LEU A 18 -4.92 -10.99 -4.62
C LEU A 18 -5.88 -11.99 -5.29
N ILE A 19 -5.36 -12.84 -6.18
CA ILE A 19 -6.14 -13.90 -6.84
C ILE A 19 -6.87 -14.77 -5.78
N PRO A 20 -8.15 -15.14 -5.98
CA PRO A 20 -8.86 -16.01 -5.05
C PRO A 20 -8.12 -17.33 -4.79
N LYS A 21 -8.21 -17.84 -3.56
CA LYS A 21 -7.45 -19.02 -3.11
C LYS A 21 -7.71 -20.24 -4.00
N GLU A 22 -8.95 -20.44 -4.43
CA GLU A 22 -9.40 -21.53 -5.29
C GLU A 22 -8.72 -21.44 -6.67
N VAL A 23 -8.62 -20.23 -7.21
CA VAL A 23 -7.95 -19.97 -8.50
C VAL A 23 -6.44 -20.18 -8.36
N LYS A 24 -5.82 -19.70 -7.27
CA LYS A 24 -4.40 -19.96 -6.98
C LYS A 24 -4.11 -21.47 -6.99
N GLN A 25 -4.95 -22.26 -6.33
CA GLN A 25 -4.79 -23.72 -6.27
C GLN A 25 -4.89 -24.36 -7.67
N ILE A 26 -5.85 -23.94 -8.49
CA ILE A 26 -6.01 -24.44 -9.86
C ILE A 26 -4.77 -24.12 -10.71
N VAL A 27 -4.26 -22.89 -10.63
CA VAL A 27 -3.07 -22.46 -11.37
C VAL A 27 -1.85 -23.26 -10.93
N LEU A 28 -1.62 -23.38 -9.61
CA LEU A 28 -0.48 -24.11 -9.05
C LEU A 28 -0.51 -25.61 -9.40
N LYS A 29 -1.70 -26.23 -9.38
CA LYS A 29 -1.88 -27.65 -9.73
C LYS A 29 -1.53 -27.94 -11.20
N ASN A 30 -1.78 -26.99 -12.08
CA ASN A 30 -1.54 -27.16 -13.53
C ASN A 30 -0.27 -26.48 -14.04
N LEU A 31 0.51 -25.84 -13.15
CA LEU A 31 1.66 -25.01 -13.50
C LEU A 31 2.71 -25.72 -14.37
N VAL A 32 2.90 -27.02 -14.16
CA VAL A 32 3.85 -27.84 -14.93
C VAL A 32 3.41 -28.05 -16.38
N LYS A 33 2.09 -28.03 -16.62
CA LYS A 33 1.47 -28.31 -17.91
C LYS A 33 1.43 -27.11 -18.85
N TYR A 34 1.57 -25.89 -18.32
CA TYR A 34 1.57 -24.69 -19.15
C TYR A 34 2.81 -24.63 -20.05
N ASP A 35 2.61 -24.14 -21.27
CA ASP A 35 3.69 -23.80 -22.18
C ASP A 35 4.42 -22.53 -21.73
N GLU A 36 5.55 -22.23 -22.37
CA GLU A 36 6.36 -21.07 -21.99
C GLU A 36 5.65 -19.73 -22.20
N LYS A 37 4.83 -19.60 -23.24
CA LYS A 37 4.14 -18.34 -23.55
C LYS A 37 3.13 -18.00 -22.45
N ILE A 38 2.40 -18.99 -21.95
CA ILE A 38 1.48 -18.83 -20.83
C ILE A 38 2.26 -18.46 -19.55
N LEU A 39 3.37 -19.15 -19.28
CA LEU A 39 4.20 -18.86 -18.10
C LEU A 39 4.76 -17.43 -18.15
N ASP A 40 5.17 -16.95 -19.32
CA ASP A 40 5.66 -15.57 -19.48
C ASP A 40 4.56 -14.54 -19.25
N GLY A 41 3.36 -14.75 -19.80
CA GLY A 41 2.22 -13.86 -19.55
C GLY A 41 1.78 -13.84 -18.08
N MET A 42 1.85 -15.00 -17.40
CA MET A 42 1.61 -15.08 -15.95
C MET A 42 2.66 -14.31 -15.16
N LEU A 43 3.94 -14.47 -15.48
CA LEU A 43 5.03 -13.76 -14.82
C LEU A 43 4.87 -12.24 -14.97
N GLU A 44 4.60 -11.77 -16.18
CA GLU A 44 4.44 -10.35 -16.46
C GLU A 44 3.26 -9.76 -15.67
N SER A 45 2.14 -10.47 -15.63
CA SER A 45 0.93 -10.02 -14.92
C SER A 45 1.13 -10.01 -13.41
N LEU A 46 1.69 -11.07 -12.84
CA LEU A 46 1.98 -11.18 -11.41
C LEU A 46 3.07 -10.20 -10.96
N ALA A 47 4.07 -9.94 -11.80
CA ALA A 47 5.12 -8.96 -11.51
C ALA A 47 4.54 -7.54 -11.49
N ARG A 48 3.67 -7.19 -12.46
CA ARG A 48 2.95 -5.90 -12.46
C ARG A 48 2.10 -5.73 -11.21
N GLU A 49 1.36 -6.76 -10.82
CA GLU A 49 0.55 -6.74 -9.60
C GLU A 49 1.43 -6.50 -8.37
N SER A 50 2.54 -7.23 -8.24
CA SER A 50 3.48 -7.08 -7.14
C SER A 50 4.05 -5.65 -7.04
N VAL A 51 4.43 -5.04 -8.16
CA VAL A 51 4.91 -3.64 -8.21
C VAL A 51 3.80 -2.67 -7.79
N ALA A 52 2.58 -2.85 -8.30
CA ALA A 52 1.46 -2.00 -7.96
C ALA A 52 1.09 -2.08 -6.47
N MET A 53 1.14 -3.28 -5.87
CA MET A 53 0.88 -3.48 -4.44
C MET A 53 1.97 -2.87 -3.57
N ASN A 54 3.25 -3.00 -3.95
CA ASN A 54 4.33 -2.33 -3.22
C ASN A 54 4.20 -0.80 -3.27
N LYS A 55 3.82 -0.26 -4.43
CA LYS A 55 3.56 1.18 -4.57
C LYS A 55 2.41 1.62 -3.67
N LEU A 56 1.29 0.90 -3.70
CA LEU A 56 0.14 1.19 -2.85
C LEU A 56 0.51 1.15 -1.36
N ALA A 57 1.26 0.13 -0.92
CA ALA A 57 1.73 0.05 0.46
C ALA A 57 2.61 1.25 0.84
N SER A 58 3.53 1.64 -0.05
CA SER A 58 4.37 2.83 0.17
C SER A 58 3.56 4.12 0.22
N ASP A 59 2.55 4.27 -0.64
CA ASP A 59 1.68 5.44 -0.67
C ASP A 59 0.82 5.52 0.61
N LEU A 60 0.35 4.39 1.13
CA LEU A 60 -0.39 4.31 2.39
C LEU A 60 0.49 4.66 3.60
N MET A 61 1.72 4.15 3.66
CA MET A 61 2.68 4.51 4.72
C MET A 61 3.00 6.00 4.71
N ARG A 62 3.19 6.59 3.53
CA ARG A 62 3.41 8.04 3.41
C ARG A 62 2.18 8.82 3.87
N PHE A 63 0.99 8.39 3.45
CA PHE A 63 -0.27 9.02 3.85
C PHE A 63 -0.44 9.01 5.38
N ASP A 64 -0.15 7.90 6.04
CA ASP A 64 -0.26 7.77 7.51
C ASP A 64 0.64 8.78 8.24
N VAL A 65 1.91 8.87 7.84
CA VAL A 65 2.88 9.82 8.41
C VAL A 65 2.48 11.28 8.15
N GLU A 66 2.07 11.59 6.92
CA GLU A 66 1.64 12.95 6.55
C GLU A 66 0.33 13.36 7.24
N SER A 67 -0.60 12.42 7.41
CA SER A 67 -1.86 12.64 8.11
C SER A 67 -1.61 12.94 9.58
N GLN A 68 -0.79 12.13 10.27
CA GLN A 68 -0.47 12.37 11.68
C GLN A 68 0.15 13.76 11.88
N LYS A 69 1.16 14.11 11.07
CA LYS A 69 1.79 15.42 11.16
C LYS A 69 0.79 16.57 11.00
N ARG A 70 -0.13 16.46 10.03
CA ARG A 70 -1.16 17.49 9.80
C ARG A 70 -2.13 17.63 10.97
N TRP A 71 -2.45 16.53 11.65
CA TRP A 71 -3.27 16.58 12.86
C TRP A 71 -2.53 17.24 14.02
N ASP A 72 -1.25 16.92 14.21
CA ASP A 72 -0.42 17.55 15.24
C ASP A 72 -0.25 19.07 14.97
N ASP A 73 0.01 19.46 13.72
CA ASP A 73 0.10 20.86 13.31
C ASP A 73 -1.21 21.62 13.58
N LEU A 74 -2.37 20.98 13.30
CA LEU A 74 -3.69 21.56 13.55
C LEU A 74 -3.96 21.73 15.06
N GLU A 75 -3.56 20.78 15.89
CA GLU A 75 -3.70 20.87 17.35
C GLU A 75 -2.93 22.08 17.91
N ILE A 76 -1.68 22.27 17.46
CA ILE A 76 -0.85 23.42 17.84
C ILE A 76 -1.51 24.73 17.41
N GLU A 77 -2.02 24.80 16.18
CA GLU A 77 -2.69 26.00 15.67
C GLU A 77 -3.96 26.33 16.48
N GLN A 78 -4.77 25.32 16.82
CA GLN A 78 -5.98 25.49 17.62
C GLN A 78 -5.66 25.97 19.04
N LEU A 79 -4.62 25.43 19.68
CA LEU A 79 -4.18 25.88 20.99
C LEU A 79 -3.74 27.34 20.96
N LYS A 80 -2.95 27.73 19.96
CA LYS A 80 -2.51 29.12 19.80
C LYS A 80 -3.68 30.08 19.60
N VAL A 81 -4.63 29.72 18.73
CA VAL A 81 -5.83 30.55 18.49
C VAL A 81 -6.66 30.69 19.76
N ALA A 82 -6.78 29.62 20.56
CA ALA A 82 -7.49 29.66 21.84
C ALA A 82 -6.77 30.57 22.86
N ASP A 83 -5.44 30.47 22.96
CA ASP A 83 -4.63 31.32 23.85
C ASP A 83 -4.75 32.80 23.45
N ASP A 84 -4.60 33.13 22.16
CA ASP A 84 -4.75 34.49 21.63
C ASP A 84 -6.15 35.05 21.92
N PHE A 85 -7.20 34.21 21.81
CA PHE A 85 -8.57 34.60 22.14
C PHE A 85 -8.76 34.90 23.63
N VAL A 86 -8.22 34.04 24.52
CA VAL A 86 -8.30 34.25 25.98
C VAL A 86 -7.55 35.51 26.39
N GLU A 87 -6.35 35.75 25.85
CA GLU A 87 -5.60 36.98 26.12
C GLU A 87 -6.36 38.23 25.68
N GLN A 88 -6.97 38.20 24.49
CA GLN A 88 -7.75 39.32 24.00
C GLN A 88 -8.99 39.56 24.86
N ALA A 89 -9.75 38.52 25.19
CA ALA A 89 -10.92 38.63 26.05
C ALA A 89 -10.56 39.16 27.46
N PHE A 90 -9.40 38.75 28.00
CA PHE A 90 -8.93 39.27 29.28
C PHE A 90 -8.56 40.76 29.20
N LYS A 91 -7.89 41.20 28.12
CA LYS A 91 -7.60 42.62 27.88
C LYS A 91 -8.88 43.44 27.78
N ASP A 92 -9.88 42.96 27.04
CA ASP A 92 -11.16 43.65 26.86
C ASP A 92 -11.97 43.79 28.17
N LEU A 93 -11.75 42.88 29.14
CA LEU A 93 -12.42 42.91 30.45
C LEU A 93 -11.68 43.72 31.53
N THR A 94 -10.38 43.95 31.37
CA THR A 94 -9.51 44.54 32.42
C THR A 94 -8.82 45.84 32.03
N GLY A 95 -8.81 46.20 30.75
CA GLY A 95 -8.43 47.52 30.23
C GLY A 95 -9.61 48.45 30.05
#